data_AF-A0A5S9P8U8-F1
#
_entry.id   AF-A0A5S9P8U8-F1
#
_cell.length_a   1.000
_cell.length_b   1.000
_cell.length_c   1.000
_cell.angle_alpha   90.00
_cell.angle_beta   90.00
_cell.angle_gamma   90.00
#
_symmetry.space_group_name_H-M   'P 1'
#
loop_
_entity.id
_entity.type
_entity.pdbx_description
1 polymer ?
#
loop_
_entity_poly.entity_id
_entity_poly.type
_entity_poly.pdbx_seq_one_letter_code
_entity_poly.pdbx_strand_id
1 'polypeptide(L)'
;MGADGATSLWTFEIEGPGYPGGYYTPAEEWVKAESAARWLALALHDFGAIAGDRENETKQRAREFAPLIEQVTTTHSWVEGGHTITVIRMDSSASDPSRMGTMAVRRRIRQRQRDLASSGGGPDDTATVHP
;
A
#
# COMPACT_ATOMS: atom_id res chain seq x y z
N MET A 1 6.58 -15.88 27.40
CA MET A 1 7.45 -14.77 26.97
C MET A 1 6.81 -14.20 25.73
N GLY A 2 6.09 -13.08 25.87
CA GLY A 2 5.25 -12.53 24.82
C GLY A 2 6.09 -11.90 23.72
N ALA A 3 5.65 -12.04 22.47
CA ALA A 3 6.25 -11.37 21.33
C ALA A 3 6.35 -9.86 21.63
N ASP A 4 7.57 -9.39 21.87
CA ASP A 4 7.86 -7.97 21.88
C ASP A 4 7.28 -7.38 20.60
N GLY A 5 6.40 -6.39 20.76
CA GLY A 5 5.61 -5.81 19.69
C GLY A 5 6.48 -5.09 18.68
N ALA A 6 7.15 -5.86 17.83
CA ALA A 6 8.09 -5.39 16.84
C ALA A 6 7.37 -4.48 15.84
N THR A 7 7.68 -3.20 15.93
CA THR A 7 7.19 -2.20 14.99
C THR A 7 7.92 -2.34 13.66
N SER A 8 7.18 -2.28 12.56
CA SER A 8 7.75 -2.36 11.21
C SER A 8 7.28 -1.18 10.37
N LEU A 9 8.08 -0.81 9.37
CA LEU A 9 7.63 0.12 8.34
C LEU A 9 6.79 -0.67 7.34
N TRP A 10 5.56 -0.22 7.13
CA TRP A 10 4.60 -0.83 6.21
C TRP A 10 4.35 0.10 5.03
N THR A 11 4.37 -0.43 3.82
CA THR A 11 3.94 0.29 2.62
C THR A 11 2.97 -0.60 1.86
N PHE A 12 1.91 0.03 1.35
CA PHE A 12 0.87 -0.63 0.59
C PHE A 12 0.85 -0.04 -0.81
N GLU A 13 0.82 -0.88 -1.82
CA GLU A 13 0.61 -0.54 -3.21
C GLU A 13 -0.75 -1.10 -3.60
N ILE A 14 -1.65 -0.24 -4.08
CA ILE A 14 -3.03 -0.59 -4.40
C ILE A 14 -3.26 -0.19 -5.85
N GLU A 15 -3.45 -1.19 -6.72
CA GLU A 15 -3.73 -1.02 -8.14
C GLU A 15 -5.15 -1.48 -8.44
N GLY A 16 -5.90 -0.79 -9.31
CA GLY A 16 -7.29 -1.14 -9.59
C GLY A 16 -7.90 -0.44 -10.81
N PRO A 17 -9.11 -0.82 -11.20
CA PRO A 17 -9.77 -0.31 -12.39
C PRO A 17 -10.02 1.19 -12.31
N GLY A 18 -9.63 1.93 -13.35
CA GLY A 18 -9.85 3.39 -13.45
C GLY A 18 -8.90 4.25 -12.62
N TYR A 19 -7.90 3.65 -11.96
CA TYR A 19 -6.89 4.36 -11.17
C TYR A 19 -5.48 3.85 -11.49
N PRO A 20 -4.47 4.72 -11.72
CA PRO A 20 -3.12 4.30 -12.13
C PRO A 20 -2.31 3.58 -11.03
N GLY A 21 -2.93 3.19 -9.93
CA GLY A 21 -2.29 2.63 -8.76
C GLY A 21 -1.74 3.70 -7.81
N GLY A 22 -1.84 3.43 -6.50
CA GLY A 22 -1.46 4.36 -5.44
C GLY A 22 -0.60 3.67 -4.40
N TYR A 23 0.40 4.39 -3.88
CA TYR A 23 1.19 3.93 -2.74
C TYR A 23 0.71 4.63 -1.48
N TYR A 24 0.43 3.84 -0.45
CA TYR A 24 0.06 4.31 0.87
C TYR A 24 1.11 3.88 1.90
N THR A 25 1.63 4.83 2.65
CA THR A 25 2.45 4.57 3.84
C THR A 25 1.71 5.18 5.02
N PRO A 26 1.48 4.44 6.12
CA PRO A 26 0.90 5.00 7.34
C PRO A 26 1.58 6.30 7.78
N ALA A 27 0.78 7.24 8.29
CA ALA A 27 1.31 8.50 8.81
C ALA A 27 2.24 8.29 10.02
N GLU A 28 1.95 7.27 10.82
CA GLU A 28 2.82 6.81 11.90
C GLU A 28 3.86 5.86 11.33
N GLU A 29 5.13 6.26 11.41
CA GLU A 29 6.25 5.37 11.09
C GLU A 29 6.36 4.30 12.18
N TRP A 30 6.65 3.06 11.78
CA TRP A 30 6.88 1.93 12.71
C TRP A 30 5.64 1.54 13.51
N VAL A 31 4.71 0.85 12.86
CA VAL A 31 3.46 0.39 13.49
C VAL A 31 3.43 -1.13 13.64
N LYS A 32 2.63 -1.62 14.59
CA LYS A 32 2.31 -3.03 14.74
C LYS A 32 1.44 -3.51 13.57
N ALA A 33 1.43 -4.82 13.32
CA ALA A 33 0.63 -5.43 12.25
C ALA A 33 -0.86 -5.06 12.34
N GLU A 34 -1.45 -5.02 13.54
CA GLU A 34 -2.85 -4.63 13.74
C GLU A 34 -3.12 -3.17 13.31
N SER A 35 -2.24 -2.24 13.70
CA SER A 35 -2.33 -0.84 13.28
C SER A 35 -2.13 -0.69 11.77
N ALA A 36 -1.20 -1.46 11.18
CA ALA A 36 -1.01 -1.51 9.73
C ALA A 36 -2.26 -2.03 9.00
N ALA A 37 -2.96 -3.02 9.57
CA ALA A 37 -4.22 -3.54 9.03
C ALA A 37 -5.33 -2.50 9.00
N ARG A 38 -5.43 -1.69 10.06
CA ARG A 38 -6.36 -0.56 10.09
C ARG A 38 -6.04 0.47 9.01
N TRP A 39 -4.77 0.79 8.84
CA TRP A 39 -4.30 1.72 7.82
C TRP A 39 -4.55 1.21 6.40
N LEU A 40 -4.33 -0.08 6.15
CA LEU A 40 -4.65 -0.72 4.87
C LEU A 40 -6.15 -0.69 4.60
N ALA A 41 -6.99 -1.04 5.59
CA ALA A 41 -8.44 -1.02 5.42
C ALA A 41 -8.97 0.38 5.10
N LEU A 42 -8.45 1.43 5.75
CA LEU A 42 -8.76 2.82 5.44
C LEU A 42 -8.37 3.18 4.00
N ALA A 43 -7.15 2.83 3.58
CA ALA A 43 -6.69 3.10 2.22
C ALA A 43 -7.60 2.41 1.20
N LEU A 44 -7.94 1.14 1.40
CA LEU A 44 -8.82 0.39 0.51
C LEU A 44 -10.23 0.96 0.42
N HIS A 45 -10.77 1.54 1.50
CA HIS A 45 -12.03 2.29 1.43
C HIS A 45 -11.88 3.57 0.62
N ASP A 46 -10.80 4.33 0.85
CA ASP A 46 -10.53 5.59 0.13
C ASP A 46 -10.27 5.36 -1.37
N PHE A 47 -9.70 4.21 -1.76
CA PHE A 47 -9.53 3.78 -3.16
C PHE A 47 -10.80 3.12 -3.76
N GLY A 48 -11.84 2.90 -2.96
CA GLY A 48 -13.10 2.28 -3.42
C GLY A 48 -13.04 0.75 -3.60
N ALA A 49 -11.97 0.09 -3.11
CA ALA A 49 -11.88 -1.37 -3.08
C ALA A 49 -12.83 -2.00 -2.04
N ILE A 50 -13.13 -1.26 -0.98
CA ILE A 50 -14.13 -1.61 0.03
C ILE A 50 -15.23 -0.55 -0.01
N ALA A 51 -16.48 -0.98 -0.17
CA ALA A 51 -17.64 -0.10 -0.22
C ALA A 51 -18.51 -0.26 1.04
N GLY A 52 -19.27 0.78 1.39
CA GLY A 52 -20.16 0.78 2.56
C GLY A 52 -19.77 1.82 3.61
N ASP A 53 -20.29 1.65 4.82
CA ASP A 53 -20.03 2.53 5.95
C ASP A 53 -18.55 2.48 6.35
N ARG A 54 -17.87 3.62 6.26
CA ARG A 54 -16.41 3.70 6.43
C ARG A 54 -15.96 3.12 7.77
N GLU A 55 -16.62 3.46 8.86
CA GLU A 55 -16.18 3.04 10.19
C GLU A 55 -16.37 1.53 10.39
N ASN A 56 -17.55 1.02 10.10
CA ASN A 56 -17.87 -0.39 10.30
C ASN A 56 -17.07 -1.30 9.36
N GLU A 57 -17.01 -0.95 8.07
CA GLU A 57 -16.31 -1.75 7.07
C GLU A 57 -14.81 -1.77 7.33
N THR A 58 -14.18 -0.61 7.56
CA THR A 58 -12.73 -0.58 7.80
C THR A 58 -12.35 -1.28 9.10
N LYS A 59 -13.19 -1.22 10.13
CA LYS A 59 -12.98 -1.94 11.40
C LYS A 59 -13.11 -3.45 11.23
N GLN A 60 -14.11 -3.92 10.48
CA GLN A 60 -14.30 -5.34 10.21
C GLN A 60 -13.13 -5.87 9.36
N ARG A 61 -12.81 -5.18 8.27
CA ARG A 61 -11.73 -5.57 7.36
C ARG A 61 -10.34 -5.50 8.00
N ALA A 62 -10.08 -4.54 8.88
CA ALA A 62 -8.84 -4.51 9.65
C ALA A 62 -8.62 -5.77 10.50
N ARG A 63 -9.70 -6.34 11.06
CA ARG A 63 -9.62 -7.59 11.84
C ARG A 63 -9.31 -8.80 10.95
N GLU A 64 -9.85 -8.80 9.73
CA GLU A 64 -9.59 -9.85 8.73
C GLU A 64 -8.15 -9.76 8.18
N PHE A 65 -7.64 -8.55 7.97
CA PHE A 65 -6.28 -8.34 7.44
C PHE A 65 -5.18 -8.50 8.49
N ALA A 66 -5.46 -8.26 9.77
CA ALA A 66 -4.47 -8.37 10.85
C ALA A 66 -3.66 -9.70 10.82
N PRO A 67 -4.28 -10.89 10.76
CA PRO A 67 -3.53 -12.15 10.70
C PRO A 67 -2.75 -12.33 9.39
N LEU A 68 -3.21 -11.77 8.27
CA LEU A 68 -2.50 -11.81 6.99
C LEU A 68 -1.26 -10.92 7.03
N ILE A 69 -1.42 -9.69 7.53
CA ILE A 69 -0.32 -8.72 7.67
C ILE A 69 0.74 -9.24 8.64
N GLU A 70 0.36 -9.89 9.74
CA GLU A 70 1.31 -10.46 10.69
C GLU A 70 2.22 -11.52 10.05
N GLN A 71 1.70 -12.27 9.07
CA GLN A 71 2.45 -13.28 8.32
C GLN A 71 3.37 -12.70 7.24
N VAL A 72 3.22 -11.42 6.89
CA VAL A 72 4.09 -10.79 5.89
C VAL A 72 5.48 -10.60 6.48
N THR A 73 6.47 -11.26 5.86
CA THR A 73 7.88 -11.17 6.25
C THR A 73 8.66 -10.17 5.39
N THR A 74 8.23 -9.90 4.16
CA THR A 74 8.90 -8.93 3.27
C THR A 74 7.94 -8.31 2.27
N THR A 75 7.33 -9.10 1.39
CA THR A 75 6.34 -8.63 0.43
C THR A 75 5.28 -9.69 0.23
N HIS A 76 4.02 -9.29 0.22
CA HIS A 76 2.90 -10.19 -0.02
C HIS A 76 1.83 -9.45 -0.84
N SER A 77 1.23 -10.14 -1.80
CA SER A 77 0.22 -9.54 -2.67
C SER A 77 -1.02 -10.43 -2.78
N TRP A 78 -2.18 -9.81 -2.82
CA TRP A 78 -3.47 -10.46 -3.03
C TRP A 78 -4.44 -9.53 -3.74
N VAL A 79 -5.64 -10.04 -4.07
CA VAL A 79 -6.70 -9.25 -4.72
C VAL A 79 -7.86 -9.05 -3.75
N GLU A 80 -8.33 -7.81 -3.60
CA GLU A 80 -9.52 -7.45 -2.82
C GLU A 80 -10.39 -6.48 -3.63
N GLY A 81 -11.68 -6.78 -3.79
CA GLY A 81 -12.62 -5.86 -4.46
C GLY A 81 -12.17 -5.44 -5.87
N GLY A 82 -11.51 -6.33 -6.62
CA GLY A 82 -10.98 -6.03 -7.97
C GLY A 82 -9.68 -5.21 -7.97
N HIS A 83 -9.10 -4.93 -6.81
CA HIS A 83 -7.82 -4.24 -6.66
C HIS A 83 -6.72 -5.23 -6.31
N THR A 84 -5.55 -5.09 -6.93
CA THR A 84 -4.34 -5.79 -6.50
C THR A 84 -3.69 -4.99 -5.38
N ILE A 85 -3.52 -5.65 -4.23
CA ILE A 85 -2.88 -5.09 -3.05
C ILE A 85 -1.52 -5.74 -2.92
N THR A 86 -0.47 -4.93 -2.76
CA THR A 86 0.86 -5.39 -2.42
C THR A 86 1.31 -4.73 -1.13
N VAL A 87 1.55 -5.54 -0.11
CA VAL A 87 2.01 -5.12 1.21
C VAL A 87 3.49 -5.41 1.33
N ILE A 88 4.24 -4.37 1.66
CA ILE A 88 5.70 -4.41 1.83
C ILE A 88 5.99 -4.12 3.29
N ARG A 89 6.64 -5.08 3.96
CA ARG A 89 7.14 -4.95 5.33
C ARG A 89 8.63 -4.72 5.30
N MET A 90 9.09 -3.73 6.04
CA MET A 90 10.49 -3.57 6.39
C MET A 90 10.65 -3.64 7.91
N ASP A 91 11.39 -4.64 8.38
CA ASP A 91 11.74 -4.77 9.78
C ASP A 91 12.76 -3.69 10.19
N SER A 92 12.68 -3.25 11.45
CA SER A 92 13.59 -2.23 12.00
C SER A 92 15.05 -2.67 11.98
N SER A 93 15.32 -3.97 12.11
CA SER A 93 16.66 -4.56 11.98
C SER A 93 17.22 -4.50 10.56
N ALA A 94 16.38 -4.43 9.53
CA ALA A 94 16.79 -4.21 8.14
C ALA A 94 17.06 -2.74 7.82
N SER A 95 16.77 -1.82 8.77
CA SER A 95 16.90 -0.37 8.61
C SER A 95 18.17 0.24 9.23
N ASP A 96 19.11 -0.59 9.68
CA ASP A 96 20.42 -0.15 10.18
C ASP A 96 21.06 0.84 9.17
N PRO A 97 21.33 2.10 9.55
CA PRO A 97 21.91 3.10 8.65
C PRO A 97 23.29 2.70 8.11
N SER A 98 23.97 1.77 8.79
CA SER A 98 25.22 1.13 8.34
C SER A 98 25.02 0.17 7.15
N ARG A 99 23.79 -0.28 6.91
CA ARG A 99 23.39 -1.24 5.86
C ARG A 99 22.47 -0.65 4.79
N MET A 100 22.15 0.65 4.89
CA MET A 100 21.46 1.47 3.89
C MET A 100 20.02 1.02 3.58
N GLY A 101 19.02 1.89 3.78
CA GLY A 101 17.67 1.52 3.31
C GLY A 101 16.58 2.58 3.28
N THR A 102 16.40 3.40 4.32
CA THR A 102 15.19 4.25 4.37
C THR A 102 15.13 5.25 3.22
N MET A 103 16.23 5.97 2.92
CA MET A 103 16.26 6.93 1.81
C MET A 103 16.37 6.29 0.43
N ALA A 104 17.08 5.17 0.29
CA ALA A 104 17.26 4.48 -0.99
C ALA A 104 15.97 3.74 -1.43
N VAL A 105 15.27 3.10 -0.49
CA VAL A 105 13.98 2.46 -0.73
C VAL A 105 12.89 3.52 -0.93
N ARG A 106 12.86 4.59 -0.12
CA ARG A 106 12.00 5.76 -0.41
C ARG A 106 12.28 6.35 -1.78
N ARG A 107 13.55 6.45 -2.18
CA ARG A 107 13.94 6.94 -3.51
C ARG A 107 13.49 5.99 -4.61
N ARG A 108 13.59 4.68 -4.41
CA ARG A 108 13.13 3.66 -5.36
C ARG A 108 11.61 3.66 -5.51
N ILE A 109 10.88 3.77 -4.40
CA ILE A 109 9.41 3.93 -4.40
C ILE A 109 9.04 5.26 -5.09
N ARG A 110 9.69 6.38 -4.75
CA ARG A 110 9.48 7.69 -5.41
C ARG A 110 9.88 7.72 -6.88
N GLN A 111 10.86 6.93 -7.28
CA GLN A 111 11.27 6.79 -8.68
C GLN A 111 10.23 6.00 -9.45
N ARG A 112 9.75 4.88 -8.88
CA ARG A 112 8.63 4.11 -9.42
C ARG A 112 7.35 4.94 -9.52
N GLN A 113 7.06 5.79 -8.52
CA GLN A 113 5.98 6.79 -8.56
C GLN A 113 6.08 7.74 -9.76
N ARG A 114 7.30 8.21 -10.08
CA ARG A 114 7.54 9.09 -11.25
C ARG A 114 7.40 8.34 -12.57
N ASP A 115 7.88 7.11 -12.65
CA ASP A 115 7.83 6.31 -13.88
C ASP A 115 6.38 5.93 -14.24
N LEU A 116 5.56 5.57 -13.23
CA LEU A 116 4.13 5.29 -13.40
C LEU A 116 3.33 6.56 -13.78
N ALA A 117 3.60 7.70 -13.12
CA ALA A 117 2.96 8.97 -13.46
C ALA A 117 3.34 9.50 -14.85
N SER A 118 4.58 9.24 -15.30
CA SER A 118 5.05 9.65 -16.63
C SER A 118 4.52 8.74 -17.75
N SER A 119 4.12 7.50 -17.42
CA SER A 119 3.56 6.54 -18.38
C SER A 119 2.04 6.71 -18.60
N GLY A 120 1.35 7.46 -17.73
CA GLY A 120 -0.10 7.74 -17.83
C GLY A 120 -0.46 9.10 -18.45
N GLY A 121 0.51 9.83 -19.02
CA GLY A 121 0.32 11.18 -19.55
C GLY A 121 0.63 11.29 -21.05
N GLY A 122 -0.38 11.04 -21.89
CA GLY A 122 -0.41 11.41 -23.30
C GLY A 122 -1.86 11.56 -23.76
N PRO A 123 -2.34 12.78 -24.11
CA PRO A 123 -3.73 13.06 -24.43
C PRO A 123 -4.12 12.55 -25.83
N ASP A 124 -5.44 12.36 -25.98
CA ASP A 124 -6.19 12.29 -27.24
C ASP A 124 -5.47 12.94 -28.44
N ASP A 125 -5.24 12.15 -29.48
CA ASP A 125 -5.13 12.68 -30.85
C ASP A 125 -6.44 12.32 -31.56
N THR A 126 -7.45 13.14 -31.29
CA THR A 126 -8.64 13.27 -32.13
C THR A 126 -8.21 13.76 -33.50
N ALA A 127 -8.07 12.85 -34.46
CA ALA A 127 -8.10 13.19 -35.87
C ALA A 127 -8.63 12.02 -36.69
N THR A 128 -9.94 12.03 -36.96
CA THR A 128 -10.49 11.91 -38.32
C THR A 128 -12.02 12.10 -38.23
N VAL A 129 -12.46 13.35 -38.32
CA VAL A 129 -13.74 13.67 -38.97
C VAL A 129 -13.35 14.10 -40.38
N HIS A 130 -13.91 13.48 -41.40
CA HIS A 130 -14.48 14.20 -42.55
C HIS A 130 -15.40 13.27 -43.36
N PRO A 131 -16.45 13.83 -43.99
CA PRO A 131 -17.41 13.12 -44.85
C PRO A 131 -16.82 12.67 -46.19
#